data_AF-A0A6M3LC38-F1
#
_entry.id   AF-A0A6M3LC38-F1
#
_cell.length_a   1.000
_cell.length_b   1.000
_cell.length_c   1.000
_cell.angle_alpha   90.00
_cell.angle_beta   90.00
_cell.angle_gamma   90.00
#
_symmetry.space_group_name_H-M   'P 1'
#
loop_
_entity.id
_entity.type
_entity.pdbx_description
1 polymer ?
#
loop_
_entity_poly.entity_id
_entity_poly.type
_entity_poly.pdbx_seq_one_letter_code
_entity_poly.pdbx_strand_id
1 'polypeptide(L)'
;MPQRNTPLNPKQLLELIDEFYNDAVLNGLSRFDVRWGKWSYAMNREINQRIKADDPHAARLRYVTVYWVLKSQLLEVHYKKPWFGFITTRKLEYEASNIKDMILSDEPLELLDIQSLANLVLGGQNANT
;
A
#
# COMPACT_ATOMS: atom_id res chain seq x y z
N MET A 1 7.84 -0.02 32.95
CA MET A 1 8.11 -0.38 31.53
C MET A 1 6.93 0.15 30.72
N PRO A 2 7.12 1.04 29.74
CA PRO A 2 6.01 1.55 28.94
C PRO A 2 5.39 0.39 28.15
N GLN A 3 4.07 0.35 28.13
CA GLN A 3 3.27 -0.69 27.49
C GLN A 3 3.69 -0.84 26.02
N ARG A 4 3.94 -2.07 25.57
CA ARG A 4 4.11 -2.36 24.14
C ARG A 4 2.83 -1.90 23.46
N ASN A 5 2.93 -0.85 22.63
CA ASN A 5 1.86 -0.48 21.72
C ASN A 5 1.43 -1.73 20.96
N THR A 6 0.17 -2.13 21.10
CA THR A 6 -0.40 -3.24 20.34
C THR A 6 -0.15 -2.98 18.86
N PRO A 7 0.41 -3.96 18.10
CA PRO A 7 0.62 -3.79 16.67
C PRO A 7 -0.70 -3.43 15.97
N LEU A 8 -0.64 -2.47 15.05
CA LEU A 8 -1.83 -2.02 14.32
C LEU A 8 -2.41 -3.17 13.48
N ASN A 9 -3.72 -3.37 13.50
CA ASN A 9 -4.33 -4.37 12.61
C ASN A 9 -4.30 -3.88 11.13
N PRO A 10 -4.56 -4.76 10.15
CA PRO A 10 -4.52 -4.37 8.73
C PRO A 10 -5.39 -3.16 8.36
N LYS A 11 -6.58 -3.03 8.98
CA LYS A 11 -7.48 -1.89 8.76
C LYS A 11 -6.87 -0.58 9.28
N GLN A 12 -6.28 -0.59 10.48
CA GLN A 12 -5.60 0.58 11.05
C GLN A 12 -4.39 0.99 10.21
N LEU A 13 -3.68 0.02 9.60
CA LEU A 13 -2.59 0.32 8.66
C LEU A 13 -3.10 0.99 7.37
N LEU A 14 -4.27 0.59 6.84
CA LEU A 14 -4.89 1.27 5.70
C LEU A 14 -5.22 2.73 6.01
N GLU A 15 -5.83 2.97 7.17
CA GLU A 15 -6.18 4.32 7.64
C GLU A 15 -4.92 5.18 7.76
N LEU A 16 -3.85 4.64 8.36
CA LEU A 16 -2.56 5.32 8.47
C LEU A 16 -1.93 5.63 7.11
N ILE A 17 -2.02 4.70 6.14
CA ILE A 17 -1.52 4.93 4.79
C ILE A 17 -2.30 6.06 4.11
N ASP A 18 -3.64 6.07 4.23
CA ASP A 18 -4.49 7.11 3.67
C ASP A 18 -4.21 8.49 4.30
N GLU A 19 -4.01 8.56 5.61
CA GLU A 19 -3.63 9.79 6.32
C GLU A 19 -2.32 10.39 5.80
N PHE A 20 -1.25 9.59 5.79
CA PHE A 20 0.06 10.04 5.33
C PHE A 20 0.07 10.38 3.84
N TYR A 21 -0.67 9.62 3.02
CA TYR A 21 -0.83 9.91 1.61
C TYR A 21 -1.51 11.27 1.38
N ASN A 22 -2.63 11.53 2.07
CA ASN A 22 -3.36 12.79 1.93
C ASN A 22 -2.54 13.98 2.40
N ASP A 23 -1.85 13.86 3.54
CA ASP A 23 -0.92 14.89 4.02
C ASP A 23 0.20 15.14 2.99
N ALA A 24 0.80 14.08 2.44
CA ALA A 24 1.84 14.20 1.42
C ALA A 24 1.33 14.89 0.13
N VAL A 25 0.12 14.58 -0.32
CA VAL A 25 -0.51 15.26 -1.47
C VAL A 25 -0.76 16.74 -1.18
N LEU A 26 -1.28 17.08 0.00
CA LEU A 26 -1.54 18.46 0.41
C LEU A 26 -0.25 19.28 0.50
N ASN A 27 0.84 18.66 0.97
CA ASN A 27 2.16 19.29 1.07
C ASN A 27 2.96 19.25 -0.25
N GLY A 28 2.41 18.67 -1.31
CA GLY A 28 3.06 18.59 -2.62
C GLY A 28 4.33 17.72 -2.60
N LEU A 29 4.30 16.59 -1.90
CA LEU A 29 5.45 15.70 -1.78
C LEU A 29 5.51 14.70 -2.94
N SER A 30 6.72 14.40 -3.40
CA SER A 30 6.98 13.23 -4.24
C SER A 30 7.11 11.97 -3.37
N ARG A 31 6.88 10.79 -3.94
CA ARG A 31 7.24 9.52 -3.29
C ARG A 31 8.73 9.39 -2.98
N PHE A 32 9.57 10.22 -3.59
CA PHE A 32 11.01 10.29 -3.35
C PHE A 32 11.39 11.32 -2.27
N ASP A 33 10.42 12.05 -1.69
CA ASP A 33 10.67 12.95 -0.57
C ASP A 33 11.14 12.15 0.67
N VAL A 34 12.13 12.69 1.37
CA VAL A 34 12.74 12.05 2.55
C VAL A 34 11.70 11.80 3.65
N ARG A 35 10.69 12.67 3.82
CA ARG A 35 9.63 12.50 4.82
C ARG A 35 8.78 11.27 4.50
N TRP A 36 8.33 11.14 3.25
CA TRP A 36 7.62 9.96 2.78
C TRP A 36 8.48 8.70 2.92
N GLY A 37 9.75 8.77 2.51
CA GLY A 37 10.70 7.67 2.58
C GLY A 37 10.95 7.17 4.01
N LYS A 38 11.13 8.08 4.98
CA LYS A 38 11.34 7.72 6.39
C LYS A 38 10.13 7.00 6.98
N TRP A 39 8.93 7.53 6.77
CA TRP A 39 7.70 6.90 7.25
C TRP A 39 7.46 5.55 6.56
N SER A 40 7.59 5.51 5.23
CA SER A 40 7.42 4.30 4.42
C SER A 40 8.38 3.19 4.86
N TYR A 41 9.63 3.53 5.16
CA TYR A 41 10.61 2.57 5.66
C TYR A 41 10.20 1.98 7.00
N ALA A 42 9.73 2.81 7.94
CA ALA A 42 9.29 2.34 9.25
C ALA A 42 8.07 1.40 9.15
N MET A 43 7.05 1.80 8.37
CA MET A 43 5.85 0.99 8.15
C MET A 43 6.19 -0.34 7.46
N ASN A 44 7.00 -0.32 6.40
CA ASN A 44 7.37 -1.53 5.67
C ASN A 44 8.23 -2.47 6.55
N ARG A 45 9.10 -1.93 7.39
CA ARG A 45 9.88 -2.72 8.35
C ARG A 45 8.95 -3.43 9.34
N GLU A 46 7.97 -2.73 9.90
CA GLU A 46 7.00 -3.29 10.84
C GLU A 46 6.19 -4.43 10.20
N ILE A 47 5.62 -4.19 9.02
CA ILE A 47 4.85 -5.19 8.27
C ILE A 47 5.70 -6.45 7.99
N ASN A 48 6.93 -6.28 7.51
CA ASN A 48 7.82 -7.40 7.23
C ASN A 48 8.23 -8.18 8.48
N GLN A 49 8.43 -7.51 9.60
CA GLN A 49 8.72 -8.19 10.87
C GLN A 49 7.56 -9.07 11.30
N ARG A 50 6.32 -8.59 11.12
CA ARG A 50 5.11 -9.33 11.46
C ARG A 50 4.86 -10.51 10.54
N ILE A 51 5.03 -10.33 9.23
CA ILE A 51 4.93 -11.44 8.25
C ILE A 51 5.96 -12.53 8.57
N LYS A 52 7.20 -12.16 8.94
CA LYS A 52 8.24 -13.13 9.32
C LYS A 52 7.98 -13.83 10.65
N ALA A 53 7.23 -13.19 11.54
CA ALA A 53 6.83 -13.73 12.83
C ALA A 53 5.55 -14.58 12.77
N ASP A 54 5.06 -14.89 11.56
CA ASP A 54 3.84 -15.68 11.33
C ASP A 54 2.60 -15.06 12.00
N ASP A 55 2.47 -13.73 11.89
CA ASP A 55 1.29 -12.99 12.37
C ASP A 55 0.01 -13.60 11.77
N PRO A 56 -1.08 -13.78 12.55
CA PRO A 56 -2.35 -14.32 12.04
C PRO A 56 -2.93 -13.54 10.84
N HIS A 57 -2.52 -12.29 10.66
CA HIS A 57 -2.91 -11.44 9.55
C HIS A 57 -1.86 -11.38 8.41
N ALA A 58 -0.87 -12.27 8.38
CA ALA A 58 0.24 -12.22 7.41
C ALA A 58 -0.22 -12.11 5.95
N ALA A 59 -1.27 -12.82 5.55
CA ALA A 59 -1.87 -12.70 4.22
C ALA A 59 -2.32 -11.26 3.94
N ARG A 60 -3.22 -10.71 4.79
CA ARG A 60 -3.71 -9.32 4.69
C ARG A 60 -2.58 -8.29 4.74
N LEU A 61 -1.56 -8.50 5.56
CA LEU A 61 -0.39 -7.61 5.64
C LEU A 61 0.41 -7.55 4.33
N ARG A 62 0.45 -8.63 3.54
CA ARG A 62 1.04 -8.60 2.19
C ARG A 62 0.22 -7.71 1.25
N TYR A 63 -1.11 -7.79 1.31
CA TYR A 63 -1.99 -6.90 0.54
C TYR A 63 -1.90 -5.44 1.01
N VAL A 64 -1.73 -5.17 2.30
CA VAL A 64 -1.45 -3.81 2.82
C VAL A 64 -0.17 -3.26 2.18
N THR A 65 0.85 -4.10 1.97
CA THR A 65 2.08 -3.70 1.27
C THR A 65 1.79 -3.31 -0.18
N VAL A 66 0.94 -4.06 -0.89
CA VAL A 66 0.50 -3.73 -2.26
C VAL A 66 -0.25 -2.39 -2.28
N TYR A 67 -1.19 -2.20 -1.35
CA TYR A 67 -1.93 -0.94 -1.22
C TYR A 67 -1.00 0.26 -1.02
N TRP A 68 0.00 0.13 -0.13
CA TRP A 68 1.01 1.17 0.09
C TRP A 68 1.82 1.49 -1.18
N VAL A 69 2.19 0.48 -1.98
CA VAL A 69 2.90 0.70 -3.24
C VAL A 69 2.01 1.47 -4.23
N LEU A 70 0.74 1.09 -4.37
CA LEU A 70 -0.21 1.79 -5.24
C LEU A 70 -0.39 3.25 -4.82
N LYS A 71 -0.50 3.52 -3.51
CA LYS A 71 -0.57 4.90 -2.97
C LYS A 71 0.72 5.68 -3.21
N SER A 72 1.89 5.04 -3.08
CA SER A 72 3.17 5.66 -3.42
C SER A 72 3.29 6.02 -4.91
N GLN A 73 2.74 5.19 -5.80
CA GLN A 73 2.68 5.48 -7.24
C GLN A 73 1.70 6.62 -7.53
N LEU A 74 0.51 6.61 -6.91
CA LEU A 74 -0.45 7.71 -7.01
C LEU A 74 0.13 9.04 -6.53
N LEU A 75 0.88 9.02 -5.42
CA LEU A 75 1.54 10.21 -4.89
C LEU A 75 2.50 10.83 -5.92
N GLU A 76 3.26 9.99 -6.63
CA GLU A 76 4.16 10.45 -7.68
C GLU A 76 3.41 11.05 -8.88
N VAL A 77 2.27 10.47 -9.25
CA VAL A 77 1.39 11.03 -10.29
C VAL A 77 0.84 12.39 -9.86
N HIS A 78 0.36 12.52 -8.62
CA HIS A 78 -0.12 13.79 -8.07
C HIS A 78 0.97 14.83 -7.87
N TYR A 79 2.23 14.43 -7.66
CA TYR A 79 3.34 15.36 -7.61
C TYR A 79 3.65 15.94 -8.99
N LYS A 80 3.62 15.09 -10.03
CA LYS A 80 3.97 15.44 -11.41
C LYS A 80 2.82 16.10 -12.22
N LYS A 81 1.91 16.83 -11.55
CA LYS A 81 0.55 17.29 -11.97
C LYS A 81 0.20 17.52 -13.46
N PRO A 82 1.10 17.87 -14.41
CA PRO A 82 0.75 17.91 -15.84
C PRO A 82 1.31 16.77 -16.73
N TRP A 83 2.19 15.89 -16.25
CA TRP A 83 2.93 14.93 -17.11
C TRP A 83 2.35 13.52 -17.18
N PHE A 84 1.48 13.14 -16.24
CA PHE A 84 0.88 11.80 -16.19
C PHE A 84 -0.60 11.86 -16.54
N GLY A 85 -1.01 11.00 -17.47
CA GLY A 85 -2.37 11.00 -18.01
C GLY A 85 -3.41 10.58 -16.97
N PHE A 86 -4.58 11.24 -17.03
CA PHE A 86 -5.76 10.97 -16.23
C PHE A 86 -6.16 9.48 -16.17
N ILE A 87 -5.91 8.74 -17.24
CA ILE A 87 -6.16 7.29 -17.33
C ILE A 87 -5.31 6.51 -16.33
N THR A 88 -4.03 6.86 -16.17
CA THR A 88 -3.12 6.20 -15.23
C THR A 88 -3.56 6.43 -13.79
N THR A 89 -3.98 7.65 -13.45
CA THR A 89 -4.51 7.97 -12.11
C THR A 89 -5.74 7.12 -11.80
N ARG A 90 -6.74 7.12 -12.69
CA ARG A 90 -7.97 6.33 -12.50
C ARG A 90 -7.71 4.84 -12.35
N LYS A 91 -6.79 4.30 -13.13
CA LYS A 91 -6.41 2.88 -13.02
C LYS A 91 -5.81 2.58 -11.65
N LEU A 92 -4.86 3.39 -11.20
CA LEU A 92 -4.23 3.19 -9.89
C LEU A 92 -5.22 3.37 -8.72
N GLU A 93 -6.15 4.32 -8.83
CA GLU A 93 -7.24 4.51 -7.86
C GLU A 93 -8.17 3.28 -7.81
N TYR A 94 -8.53 2.74 -8.98
CA TYR A 94 -9.35 1.53 -9.09
C TYR A 94 -8.66 0.31 -8.46
N GLU A 95 -7.40 0.05 -8.81
CA GLU A 95 -6.63 -1.05 -8.22
C GLU A 95 -6.45 -0.88 -6.71
N ALA A 96 -6.18 0.34 -6.24
CA ALA A 96 -6.08 0.63 -4.81
C ALA A 96 -7.40 0.35 -4.09
N SER A 97 -8.55 0.71 -4.70
CA SER A 97 -9.87 0.40 -4.15
C SER A 97 -10.09 -1.11 -4.06
N ASN A 98 -9.84 -1.86 -5.14
CA ASN A 98 -10.00 -3.32 -5.14
C ASN A 98 -9.18 -3.98 -4.01
N ILE A 99 -7.92 -3.56 -3.85
CA ILE A 99 -7.05 -4.10 -2.81
C ILE A 99 -7.52 -3.71 -1.41
N LYS A 100 -8.00 -2.47 -1.24
CA LYS A 100 -8.60 -2.03 0.02
C LYS A 100 -9.80 -2.91 0.37
N ASP A 101 -10.67 -3.18 -0.58
CA ASP A 101 -11.86 -4.02 -0.39
C ASP A 101 -11.47 -5.46 -0.02
N MET A 102 -10.45 -6.03 -0.67
CA MET A 102 -9.92 -7.36 -0.30
C MET A 102 -9.37 -7.40 1.13
N ILE A 103 -8.68 -6.35 1.59
CA ILE A 103 -8.14 -6.29 2.95
C ILE A 103 -9.25 -6.18 4.00
N LEU A 104 -10.29 -5.40 3.67
CA LEU A 104 -11.43 -5.13 4.54
C LEU A 104 -12.48 -6.23 4.54
N SER A 105 -12.45 -7.16 3.58
CA SER A 105 -13.37 -8.28 3.54
C SER A 105 -13.13 -9.26 4.70
N ASP A 106 -14.19 -9.92 5.14
CA ASP A 106 -14.13 -11.00 6.12
C ASP A 106 -13.65 -12.33 5.50
N GLU A 107 -13.49 -12.37 4.18
CA GLU A 107 -13.08 -13.58 3.46
C GLU A 107 -11.60 -13.90 3.74
N PRO A 108 -11.24 -15.19 3.84
CA PRO A 108 -9.84 -15.58 3.96
C PRO A 108 -9.08 -15.19 2.69
N LEU A 109 -7.96 -14.48 2.85
CA LEU A 109 -7.07 -14.14 1.74
C LEU A 109 -5.98 -15.19 1.59
N GLU A 110 -5.66 -15.53 0.35
CA GLU A 110 -4.53 -16.40 0.04
C GLU A 110 -3.20 -15.69 0.29
N LEU A 111 -2.20 -16.47 0.73
CA LEU A 111 -0.83 -16.02 0.87
C LEU A 111 -0.17 -15.94 -0.51
N LEU A 112 -0.25 -14.78 -1.14
CA LEU A 112 0.44 -14.53 -2.41
C LEU A 112 1.96 -14.51 -2.21
N ASP A 113 2.69 -15.18 -3.11
CA ASP A 113 4.14 -15.05 -3.20
C ASP A 113 4.56 -13.67 -3.76
N ILE A 114 5.86 -13.37 -3.69
CA ILE A 114 6.40 -12.07 -4.11
C ILE A 114 6.11 -11.81 -5.60
N GLN A 115 6.15 -12.86 -6.43
CA GLN A 115 5.91 -12.74 -7.87
C GLN A 115 4.46 -12.38 -8.18
N SER A 116 3.51 -12.99 -7.47
CA SER A 116 2.08 -12.71 -7.60
C SER A 116 1.74 -11.31 -7.11
N LEU A 117 2.35 -10.86 -6.00
CA LEU A 117 2.23 -9.47 -5.52
C LEU A 117 2.82 -8.48 -6.53
N ALA A 118 3.96 -8.80 -7.15
CA ALA A 118 4.57 -7.96 -8.17
C ALA A 118 3.69 -7.86 -9.42
N ASN A 119 3.08 -8.97 -9.86
CA ASN A 119 2.14 -8.96 -10.99
C ASN A 119 0.90 -8.09 -10.69
N LEU A 120 0.43 -8.12 -9.45
CA LEU A 120 -0.69 -7.28 -8.98
C LEU A 120 -0.34 -5.78 -9.02
N VAL A 121 0.90 -5.42 -8.67
CA VAL A 121 1.40 -4.04 -8.67
C VAL A 121 1.77 -3.54 -10.07
N LEU A 122 2.35 -4.40 -10.92
CA LEU A 122 2.90 -4.05 -12.23
C LEU A 122 1.89 -4.24 -13.37
N GLY A 123 0.76 -4.87 -13.09
CA GLY A 123 -0.39 -4.99 -13.97
C GLY A 123 -0.67 -6.43 -14.38
N GLY A 124 -1.96 -6.78 -14.33
CA GLY A 124 -2.56 -7.80 -15.19
C GLY A 124 -2.41 -7.45 -16.67
N GLN A 125 -1.18 -7.42 -17.17
CA GLN A 125 -0.85 -7.22 -18.59
C GLN A 125 -0.95 -8.50 -19.42
N ASN A 126 -1.42 -9.62 -18.85
CA ASN A 126 -1.56 -10.91 -19.56
C ASN A 126 -2.98 -11.49 -19.49
N ALA A 127 -4.00 -10.69 -19.78
CA ALA A 127 -5.34 -11.21 -20.05
C ALA A 127 -5.93 -10.52 -21.28
N ASN A 128 -5.53 -11.01 -22.45
CA ASN A 128 -6.18 -10.98 -23.77
C ASN A 128 -5.18 -10.72 -24.90
N THR A 129 -4.58 -11.81 -25.38
CA THR A 129 -4.28 -12.03 -26.80
C THR A 129 -4.82 -13.39 -27.18
#